data_AF-A0A2J5P6S7-F1
#
_entry.id   AF-A0A2J5P6S7-F1
#
_cell.length_a   1.000
_cell.length_b   1.000
_cell.length_c   1.000
_cell.angle_alpha   90.00
_cell.angle_beta   90.00
_cell.angle_gamma   90.00
#
_symmetry.space_group_name_H-M   'P 1'
#
loop_
_entity.id
_entity.type
_entity.pdbx_description
1 polymer ?
#
loop_
_entity_poly.entity_id
_entity_poly.type
_entity_poly.pdbx_seq_one_letter_code
_entity_poly.pdbx_strand_id
1 'polypeptide(L)'
;VHASRMIDFVSRQVPDLLKASYNFRGLSLSQIAEPYVNNWLRTRDSVSDMIHSFSVPVIGTNMSTILQGGGADSLLARLDVFNRCRDNRGAFAKDNNPTQPETVEFVNAPLNGLDALQAQSQEHMSAVSSIPLVKLLGITPNGLNATSDGEIRVFYDYIHALQQAVFKDNLKRVMDIIQLSEFGDIDDGITFDFEPLYEMSAKERAEIRKVDADTDAVYVGASVLSGNEVREKIAGDPDSPYHSLDLNDDLEIEDDYDEEEETDPDDKGGSS
;
A
#
# COMPACT_ATOMS: atom_id res chain seq x y z
N VAL A 1 13.88 -28.14 26.58
CA VAL A 1 14.47 -27.75 25.29
C VAL A 1 15.60 -26.76 25.57
N HIS A 2 16.79 -26.94 25.00
CA HIS A 2 17.93 -26.04 25.22
C HIS A 2 17.73 -24.72 24.45
N ALA A 3 18.14 -23.59 25.03
CA ALA A 3 17.90 -22.24 24.47
C ALA A 3 18.42 -22.07 23.03
N SER A 4 19.51 -22.76 22.66
CA SER A 4 20.08 -22.75 21.30
C SER A 4 19.19 -23.36 20.21
N ARG A 5 18.10 -24.04 20.58
CA ARG A 5 17.13 -24.67 19.68
C ARG A 5 15.89 -23.81 19.43
N MET A 6 15.82 -22.64 20.05
CA MET A 6 14.74 -21.67 19.83
C MET A 6 15.31 -20.49 19.04
N ILE A 7 14.79 -20.28 17.84
CA ILE A 7 15.14 -19.13 16.98
C ILE A 7 14.01 -18.12 17.12
N ASP A 8 14.34 -16.89 17.48
CA ASP A 8 13.40 -15.81 17.72
C ASP A 8 13.39 -14.80 16.57
N PHE A 9 12.20 -14.50 16.06
CA PHE A 9 11.99 -13.45 15.07
C PHE A 9 11.48 -12.20 15.79
N VAL A 10 12.33 -11.17 15.89
CA VAL A 10 11.99 -9.92 16.57
C VAL A 10 12.05 -8.76 15.59
N SER A 11 10.89 -8.29 15.13
CA SER A 11 10.82 -7.21 14.12
C SER A 11 11.12 -5.81 14.67
N ARG A 12 10.84 -5.56 15.96
CA ARG A 12 10.92 -4.22 16.58
C ARG A 12 11.54 -4.30 17.97
N GLN A 13 12.87 -4.27 18.04
CA GLN A 13 13.56 -4.34 19.32
C GLN A 13 13.34 -3.07 20.14
N VAL A 14 13.13 -3.25 21.45
CA VAL A 14 13.02 -2.16 22.42
C VAL A 14 14.38 -1.88 23.07
N PRO A 15 14.62 -0.67 23.59
CA PRO A 15 15.83 -0.36 24.34
C PRO A 15 16.08 -1.36 25.49
N ASP A 16 17.34 -1.58 25.84
CA ASP A 16 17.76 -2.60 26.82
C ASP A 16 17.02 -2.51 28.15
N LEU A 17 16.75 -1.30 28.62
CA LEU A 17 16.00 -1.03 29.85
C LEU A 17 14.58 -1.61 29.84
N LEU A 18 13.93 -1.65 28.66
CA LEU A 18 12.55 -2.10 28.50
C LEU A 18 12.46 -3.57 28.04
N LYS A 19 13.57 -4.21 27.66
CA LYS A 19 13.54 -5.59 27.14
C LYS A 19 12.86 -6.58 28.09
N ALA A 20 13.09 -6.46 29.40
CA ALA A 20 12.46 -7.32 30.40
C ALA A 20 10.93 -7.20 30.40
N SER A 21 10.39 -5.99 30.24
CA SER A 21 8.95 -5.73 30.19
C SER A 21 8.27 -6.32 28.96
N TYR A 22 9.02 -6.53 27.86
CA TYR A 22 8.53 -7.11 26.61
C TYR A 22 8.97 -8.57 26.41
N ASN A 23 9.39 -9.27 27.49
CA ASN A 23 9.92 -10.64 27.42
C ASN A 23 11.02 -10.81 26.35
N PHE A 24 11.80 -9.76 26.09
CA PHE A 24 12.86 -9.69 25.07
C PHE A 24 12.37 -9.85 23.62
N ARG A 25 11.06 -9.79 23.37
CA ARG A 25 10.44 -10.04 22.05
C ARG A 25 9.99 -8.80 21.28
N GLY A 26 10.33 -7.62 21.79
CA GLY A 26 10.06 -6.35 21.12
C GLY A 26 8.64 -5.81 21.28
N LEU A 27 8.37 -4.68 20.66
CA LEU A 27 7.09 -3.96 20.73
C LEU A 27 6.09 -4.50 19.69
N SER A 28 4.88 -4.82 20.13
CA SER A 28 3.82 -5.31 19.23
C SER A 28 3.25 -4.18 18.38
N LEU A 29 2.99 -4.47 17.09
CA LEU A 29 2.30 -3.52 16.20
C LEU A 29 0.91 -3.15 16.72
N SER A 30 0.19 -4.10 17.32
CA SER A 30 -1.14 -3.86 17.88
C SER A 30 -1.11 -2.83 19.02
N GLN A 31 -0.05 -2.83 19.83
CA GLN A 31 0.10 -1.85 20.92
C GLN A 31 0.36 -0.44 20.40
N ILE A 32 1.06 -0.31 19.27
CA ILE A 32 1.27 0.99 18.62
C ILE A 32 -0.02 1.46 17.93
N ALA A 33 -0.79 0.53 17.35
CA ALA A 33 -2.00 0.84 16.59
C ALA A 33 -3.22 1.18 17.48
N GLU A 34 -3.29 0.63 18.70
CA GLU A 34 -4.39 0.82 19.64
C GLU A 34 -4.88 2.28 19.81
N PRO A 35 -4.02 3.28 20.09
CA PRO A 35 -4.48 4.66 20.25
C PRO A 35 -5.10 5.25 18.98
N TYR A 36 -4.63 4.85 17.80
CA TYR A 36 -5.15 5.32 16.52
C TYR A 36 -6.51 4.70 16.20
N VAL A 37 -6.65 3.40 16.46
CA VAL A 37 -7.95 2.70 16.33
C VAL A 37 -8.97 3.30 17.29
N ASN A 38 -8.58 3.55 18.54
CA ASN A 38 -9.46 4.16 19.53
C ASN A 38 -9.89 5.59 19.14
N ASN A 39 -8.99 6.37 18.52
CA ASN A 39 -9.32 7.70 18.01
C ASN A 39 -10.34 7.60 16.87
N TRP A 40 -10.11 6.73 15.89
CA TRP A 40 -11.04 6.51 14.78
C TRP A 40 -12.42 6.05 15.26
N LEU A 41 -12.48 5.10 16.18
CA LEU A 41 -13.74 4.63 16.78
C LEU A 41 -14.50 5.78 17.45
N ARG A 42 -13.81 6.61 18.25
CA ARG A 42 -14.42 7.78 18.90
C ARG A 42 -14.96 8.79 17.90
N THR A 43 -14.19 9.09 16.84
CA THR A 43 -14.65 10.01 15.79
C THR A 43 -15.87 9.44 15.09
N ARG A 44 -15.83 8.16 14.67
CA ARG A 44 -16.97 7.48 14.02
C ARG A 44 -18.22 7.51 14.88
N ASP A 45 -18.10 7.18 16.16
CA ASP A 45 -19.22 7.15 17.09
C ASP A 45 -19.76 8.59 17.31
N SER A 46 -18.88 9.58 17.44
CA SER A 46 -19.27 11.00 17.56
C SER A 46 -19.99 11.53 16.32
N VAL A 47 -19.55 11.13 15.11
CA VAL A 47 -20.25 11.47 13.85
C VAL A 47 -21.64 10.81 13.84
N SER A 48 -21.74 9.54 14.24
CA SER A 48 -23.03 8.84 14.35
C SER A 48 -23.98 9.52 15.33
N ASP A 49 -23.48 9.94 16.49
CA ASP A 49 -24.27 10.68 17.49
C ASP A 49 -24.71 12.05 16.96
N MET A 50 -23.86 12.72 16.18
CA MET A 50 -24.22 14.01 15.57
C MET A 50 -25.35 13.87 14.53
N ILE A 51 -25.46 12.73 13.83
CA ILE A 51 -26.60 12.45 12.96
C ILE A 51 -27.90 12.41 13.78
N HIS A 52 -27.86 11.86 15.00
CA HIS A 52 -29.01 11.83 15.91
C HIS A 52 -29.31 13.16 16.61
N SER A 53 -28.31 14.03 16.80
CA SER A 53 -28.48 15.33 17.49
C SER A 53 -28.15 16.55 16.64
N PHE A 54 -28.45 16.50 15.33
CA PHE A 54 -28.21 17.58 14.39
C PHE A 54 -28.90 18.90 14.77
N SER A 55 -30.05 18.84 15.46
CA SER A 55 -30.69 20.02 16.04
C SER A 55 -30.50 20.03 17.55
N VAL A 56 -29.85 21.07 18.06
CA VAL A 56 -29.69 21.26 19.50
C VAL A 56 -30.78 22.20 19.97
N PRO A 57 -31.78 21.72 20.72
CA PRO A 57 -32.73 22.61 21.36
C PRO A 57 -32.01 23.50 22.36
N VAL A 58 -32.51 24.73 22.59
CA VAL A 58 -31.99 25.64 23.61
C VAL A 58 -33.14 26.07 24.51
N ILE A 59 -33.03 25.81 25.82
CA ILE A 59 -33.97 26.32 26.82
C ILE A 59 -33.53 27.72 27.24
N GLY A 60 -34.36 28.73 26.97
CA GLY A 60 -34.28 30.03 27.63
C GLY A 60 -34.98 29.95 29.00
N THR A 61 -34.28 30.29 30.08
CA THR A 61 -34.87 30.36 31.43
C THR A 61 -34.42 31.62 32.18
N ASN A 62 -35.21 32.06 33.15
CA ASN A 62 -34.88 33.19 34.01
C ASN A 62 -33.82 32.78 35.06
N MET A 63 -32.57 33.22 34.87
CA MET A 63 -31.45 32.90 35.76
C MET A 63 -31.42 33.74 37.06
N SER A 64 -32.26 34.76 37.20
CA SER A 64 -32.24 35.66 38.37
C SER A 64 -32.63 34.94 39.67
N THR A 65 -33.51 33.93 39.57
CA THR A 65 -34.01 33.15 40.72
C THR A 65 -32.97 32.17 41.25
N ILE A 66 -32.04 31.72 40.42
CA ILE A 66 -30.96 30.77 40.79
C ILE A 66 -29.77 31.53 41.38
N LEU A 67 -29.43 32.70 40.81
CA LEU A 67 -28.35 33.55 41.30
C LEU A 67 -28.65 34.13 42.70
N GLN A 68 -29.93 34.23 43.07
CA GLN A 68 -30.41 34.69 44.38
C GLN A 68 -30.52 33.56 45.43
N GLY A 69 -30.04 32.35 45.13
CA GLY A 69 -30.02 31.23 46.07
C GLY A 69 -31.31 30.41 46.15
N GLY A 70 -32.22 30.54 45.18
CA GLY A 70 -33.40 29.68 45.05
C GLY A 70 -33.05 28.26 44.59
N GLY A 71 -33.90 27.28 44.94
CA GLY A 71 -33.69 25.86 44.66
C GLY A 71 -33.54 25.53 43.17
N ALA A 72 -32.38 25.00 42.79
CA ALA A 72 -32.05 24.62 41.42
C ALA A 72 -32.72 23.29 40.96
N ASP A 73 -33.36 22.55 41.88
CA ASP A 73 -33.95 21.23 41.60
C ASP A 73 -34.93 21.25 40.42
N SER A 74 -35.77 22.29 40.32
CA SER A 74 -36.73 22.37 39.22
C SER A 74 -36.07 22.66 37.86
N LEU A 75 -34.91 23.33 37.84
CA LEU A 75 -34.16 23.55 36.60
C LEU A 75 -33.36 22.30 36.23
N LEU A 76 -32.71 21.66 37.21
CA LEU A 76 -31.96 20.43 37.02
C LEU A 76 -32.86 19.29 36.52
N ALA A 77 -34.07 19.15 37.06
CA ALA A 77 -35.05 18.19 36.56
C ALA A 77 -35.47 18.49 35.11
N ARG A 78 -35.59 19.76 34.73
CA ARG A 78 -35.89 20.16 33.34
C ARG A 78 -34.72 19.89 32.41
N LEU A 79 -33.48 20.15 32.84
CA LEU A 79 -32.26 19.83 32.10
C LEU A 79 -32.04 18.31 31.96
N ASP A 80 -32.45 17.51 32.95
CA ASP A 80 -32.39 16.04 32.85
C ASP A 80 -33.39 15.50 31.81
N VAL A 81 -34.63 15.99 31.84
CA VAL A 81 -35.63 15.69 30.79
C VAL A 81 -35.13 16.16 29.42
N PHE A 82 -34.43 17.30 29.39
CA PHE A 82 -33.85 17.84 28.16
C PHE A 82 -32.78 16.94 27.56
N ASN A 83 -31.86 16.44 28.38
CA ASN A 83 -30.83 15.51 27.94
C ASN A 83 -31.43 14.17 27.46
N ARG A 84 -32.53 13.71 28.07
CA ARG A 84 -33.20 12.45 27.69
C ARG A 84 -34.01 12.56 26.39
N CYS A 85 -34.51 13.74 26.05
CA CYS A 85 -35.31 13.98 24.84
C CYS A 85 -34.51 14.57 23.67
N ARG A 86 -33.18 14.62 23.75
CA ARG A 86 -32.27 15.27 22.79
C ARG A 86 -32.35 14.75 21.34
N ASP A 87 -33.08 13.68 21.07
CA ASP A 87 -33.24 13.12 19.71
C ASP A 87 -34.00 14.08 18.77
N ASN A 88 -33.63 14.07 17.50
CA ASN A 88 -34.21 14.91 16.42
C ASN A 88 -35.71 14.68 16.15
N ARG A 89 -36.33 13.70 16.82
CA ARG A 89 -37.77 13.40 16.73
C ARG A 89 -38.62 14.19 17.73
N GLY A 90 -38.00 14.87 18.69
CA GLY A 90 -38.69 15.70 19.67
C GLY A 90 -38.90 17.14 19.19
N ALA A 91 -39.98 17.78 19.63
CA ALA A 91 -40.17 19.22 19.51
C ALA A 91 -40.13 19.85 20.90
N PHE A 92 -39.43 20.97 21.03
CA PHE A 92 -39.28 21.67 22.30
C PHE A 92 -40.08 22.96 22.30
N ALA A 93 -40.87 23.17 23.34
CA ALA A 93 -41.60 24.41 23.54
C ALA A 93 -40.64 25.47 24.10
N LYS A 94 -40.41 26.52 23.31
CA LYS A 94 -39.74 27.76 23.76
C LYS A 94 -40.83 28.71 24.23
N ASP A 95 -40.69 29.25 25.44
CA ASP A 95 -41.61 30.29 25.93
C ASP A 95 -41.50 31.53 25.03
N ASN A 96 -42.63 32.03 24.58
CA ASN A 96 -42.73 33.20 23.74
C ASN A 96 -43.41 34.32 24.52
N ASN A 97 -42.99 35.56 24.30
CA ASN A 97 -43.64 36.70 24.95
C ASN A 97 -45.13 36.68 24.59
N PRO A 98 -46.07 36.90 25.54
CA PRO A 98 -47.52 36.89 25.28
C PRO A 98 -48.00 37.84 24.17
N THR A 99 -47.14 38.74 23.72
CA THR A 99 -47.41 39.69 22.62
C THR A 99 -46.86 39.26 21.26
N GLN A 100 -46.13 38.13 21.15
CA GLN A 100 -45.51 37.67 19.91
C GLN A 100 -46.19 36.41 19.34
N PRO A 101 -46.25 36.25 18.00
CA PRO A 101 -46.82 35.08 17.35
C PRO A 101 -45.93 33.85 17.52
N GLU A 102 -46.52 32.65 17.49
CA GLU A 102 -45.81 31.37 17.58
C GLU A 102 -44.74 31.25 16.47
N THR A 103 -43.49 31.13 16.88
CA THR A 103 -42.35 30.96 15.98
C THR A 103 -41.68 29.62 16.20
N VAL A 104 -41.22 29.01 15.10
CA VAL A 104 -40.43 27.78 15.13
C VAL A 104 -39.01 28.14 14.71
N GLU A 105 -38.05 27.91 15.61
CA GLU A 105 -36.63 28.13 15.34
C GLU A 105 -35.89 26.80 15.28
N PHE A 106 -35.18 26.56 14.18
CA PHE A 106 -34.29 25.41 14.04
C PHE A 106 -32.84 25.87 14.21
N VAL A 107 -32.22 25.50 15.34
CA VAL A 107 -30.77 25.64 15.50
C VAL A 107 -30.13 24.42 14.85
N ASN A 108 -29.55 24.62 13.68
CA ASN A 108 -28.85 23.58 12.93
C ASN A 108 -27.37 23.57 13.33
N ALA A 109 -26.84 22.41 13.73
CA ALA A 109 -25.40 22.23 13.84
C ALA A 109 -24.80 22.07 12.43
N PRO A 110 -23.78 22.84 12.02
CA PRO A 110 -23.20 22.66 10.70
C PRO A 110 -22.50 21.29 10.60
N LEU A 111 -22.94 20.44 9.67
CA LEU A 111 -22.33 19.13 9.41
C LEU A 111 -21.16 19.17 8.41
N ASN A 112 -20.78 20.36 7.95
CA ASN A 112 -19.77 20.50 6.92
C ASN A 112 -18.38 20.11 7.46
N GLY A 113 -17.66 19.27 6.72
CA GLY A 113 -16.29 18.86 7.04
C GLY A 113 -16.17 17.68 8.02
N LEU A 114 -17.28 17.08 8.47
CA LEU A 114 -17.24 15.86 9.28
C LEU A 114 -16.70 14.65 8.50
N ASP A 115 -17.02 14.58 7.21
CA ASP A 115 -16.51 13.60 6.26
C ASP A 115 -14.97 13.67 6.17
N ALA A 116 -14.42 14.88 6.08
CA ALA A 116 -12.97 15.10 6.05
C ALA A 116 -12.29 14.69 7.37
N LEU A 117 -12.89 15.00 8.53
CA LEU A 117 -12.37 14.59 9.84
C LEU A 117 -12.41 13.07 10.01
N GLN A 118 -13.49 12.43 9.58
CA GLN A 118 -13.62 10.98 9.62
C GLN A 118 -12.59 10.31 8.70
N ALA A 119 -12.41 10.82 7.47
CA ALA A 119 -11.41 10.32 6.53
C ALA A 119 -9.98 10.46 7.07
N GLN A 120 -9.60 11.63 7.59
CA GLN A 120 -8.27 11.84 8.18
C GLN A 120 -8.01 10.92 9.37
N SER A 121 -9.00 10.74 10.26
CA SER A 121 -8.86 9.81 11.38
C SER A 121 -8.63 8.37 10.93
N GLN A 122 -9.20 7.98 9.78
CA GLN A 122 -8.99 6.69 9.16
C GLN A 122 -7.60 6.58 8.52
N GLU A 123 -7.12 7.64 7.87
CA GLU A 123 -5.79 7.70 7.26
C GLU A 123 -4.68 7.55 8.31
N HIS A 124 -4.82 8.16 9.49
CA HIS A 124 -3.84 8.03 10.56
C HIS A 124 -3.62 6.58 11.04
N MET A 125 -4.59 5.67 10.84
CA MET A 125 -4.41 4.26 11.17
C MET A 125 -3.39 3.57 10.26
N SER A 126 -3.33 3.94 8.97
CA SER A 126 -2.40 3.32 8.02
C SER A 126 -0.95 3.72 8.30
N ALA A 127 -0.74 4.95 8.77
CA ALA A 127 0.58 5.51 9.09
C ALA A 127 1.40 4.63 10.07
N VAL A 128 0.74 3.98 11.04
CA VAL A 128 1.40 3.12 12.04
C VAL A 128 1.95 1.84 11.42
N SER A 129 1.21 1.28 10.48
CA SER A 129 1.58 0.03 9.81
C SER A 129 2.59 0.22 8.69
N SER A 130 2.78 1.47 8.23
CA SER A 130 3.52 1.80 7.01
C SER A 130 2.98 1.09 5.75
N ILE A 131 1.73 0.60 5.81
CA ILE A 131 1.03 -0.01 4.68
C ILE A 131 0.28 1.10 3.94
N PRO A 132 0.42 1.23 2.60
CA PRO A 132 -0.33 2.19 1.81
C PRO A 132 -1.85 2.05 1.98
N LEU A 133 -2.57 3.18 1.90
CA LEU A 133 -4.03 3.23 2.04
C LEU A 133 -4.76 2.31 1.06
N VAL A 134 -4.28 2.24 -0.18
CA VAL A 134 -4.85 1.38 -1.22
C VAL A 134 -4.77 -0.10 -0.83
N LYS A 135 -3.68 -0.53 -0.20
CA LYS A 135 -3.50 -1.93 0.22
C LYS A 135 -4.23 -2.24 1.52
N LEU A 136 -4.24 -1.31 2.48
CA LEU A 136 -4.84 -1.54 3.80
C LEU A 136 -6.36 -1.39 3.80
N LEU A 137 -6.88 -0.38 3.09
CA LEU A 137 -8.28 0.05 3.16
C LEU A 137 -9.01 -0.02 1.83
N GLY A 138 -8.30 -0.23 0.71
CA GLY A 138 -8.90 -0.20 -0.63
C GLY A 138 -9.32 1.21 -1.09
N ILE A 139 -8.85 2.25 -0.39
CA ILE A 139 -9.18 3.65 -0.71
C ILE A 139 -8.06 4.24 -1.54
N THR A 140 -8.38 4.73 -2.73
CA THR A 140 -7.45 5.52 -3.56
C THR A 140 -7.31 6.93 -3.02
N PRO A 141 -6.10 7.53 -3.03
CA PRO A 141 -5.89 8.90 -2.59
C PRO A 141 -6.79 9.87 -3.37
N ASN A 142 -7.31 10.91 -2.72
CA ASN A 142 -8.11 11.93 -3.37
C ASN A 142 -7.20 13.07 -3.91
N GLY A 143 -7.18 13.31 -5.22
CA GLY A 143 -6.43 14.40 -5.84
C GLY A 143 -6.31 14.28 -7.38
N LEU A 144 -6.04 15.40 -8.06
CA LEU A 144 -5.67 15.36 -9.49
C LEU A 144 -4.31 14.64 -9.60
N ASN A 145 -4.26 13.51 -10.32
CA ASN A 145 -3.11 12.61 -10.47
C ASN A 145 -2.81 11.67 -9.29
N ALA A 146 -3.84 11.17 -8.59
CA ALA A 146 -3.66 10.13 -7.57
C ALA A 146 -3.32 8.76 -8.19
N THR A 147 -2.04 8.55 -8.51
CA THR A 147 -1.48 7.23 -8.82
C THR A 147 -0.84 6.66 -7.55
N SER A 148 -1.20 5.42 -7.20
CA SER A 148 -0.64 4.72 -6.04
C SER A 148 0.57 3.86 -6.35
N ASP A 149 1.03 3.82 -7.61
CA ASP A 149 2.18 3.00 -8.01
C ASP A 149 3.46 3.35 -7.26
N GLY A 150 3.71 4.65 -7.06
CA GLY A 150 4.87 5.11 -6.28
C GLY A 150 4.81 4.65 -4.81
N GLU A 151 3.63 4.76 -4.19
CA GLU A 151 3.41 4.30 -2.80
C GLU A 151 3.55 2.78 -2.68
N ILE A 152 3.07 2.03 -3.68
CA ILE A 152 3.17 0.58 -3.72
C ILE A 152 4.63 0.14 -3.88
N ARG A 153 5.43 0.83 -4.71
CA ARG A 153 6.87 0.55 -4.85
C ARG A 153 7.63 0.77 -3.54
N VAL A 154 7.42 1.92 -2.89
CA VAL A 154 8.02 2.19 -1.57
C VAL A 154 7.62 1.14 -0.54
N PHE A 155 6.38 0.65 -0.60
CA PHE A 155 5.93 -0.44 0.27
C PHE A 155 6.63 -1.76 -0.03
N TYR A 156 6.83 -2.12 -1.30
CA TYR A 156 7.58 -3.32 -1.66
C TYR A 156 9.05 -3.25 -1.21
N ASP A 157 9.70 -2.11 -1.37
CA ASP A 157 11.05 -1.88 -0.86
C ASP A 157 11.11 -2.02 0.67
N TYR A 158 10.11 -1.48 1.36
CA TYR A 158 9.98 -1.62 2.81
C TYR A 158 9.82 -3.08 3.25
N ILE A 159 9.00 -3.87 2.56
CA ILE A 159 8.83 -5.30 2.86
C ILE A 159 10.12 -6.07 2.57
N HIS A 160 10.80 -5.80 1.45
CA HIS A 160 12.07 -6.45 1.14
C HIS A 160 13.14 -6.13 2.19
N ALA A 161 13.22 -4.88 2.64
CA ALA A 161 14.12 -4.48 3.73
C ALA A 161 13.78 -5.20 5.05
N LEU A 162 12.49 -5.35 5.38
CA LEU A 162 12.07 -6.14 6.54
C LEU A 162 12.42 -7.62 6.39
N GLN A 163 12.29 -8.20 5.20
CA GLN A 163 12.65 -9.59 4.95
C GLN A 163 14.14 -9.83 5.22
N GLN A 164 14.98 -8.94 4.70
CA GLN A 164 16.42 -8.97 4.93
C GLN A 164 16.77 -8.76 6.41
N ALA A 165 16.15 -7.80 7.10
CA ALA A 165 16.49 -7.46 8.47
C ALA A 165 16.02 -8.50 9.51
N VAL A 166 14.86 -9.13 9.30
CA VAL A 166 14.22 -10.00 10.31
C VAL A 166 14.43 -11.49 10.01
N PHE A 167 14.38 -11.89 8.73
CA PHE A 167 14.38 -13.30 8.38
C PHE A 167 15.74 -13.81 7.92
N LYS A 168 16.61 -12.96 7.34
CA LYS A 168 17.85 -13.41 6.69
C LYS A 168 18.73 -14.28 7.59
N ASP A 169 19.13 -13.76 8.75
CA ASP A 169 20.07 -14.45 9.63
C ASP A 169 19.48 -15.74 10.20
N ASN A 170 18.20 -15.69 10.57
CA ASN A 170 17.48 -16.82 11.14
C ASN A 170 17.21 -17.91 10.10
N LEU A 171 16.87 -17.55 8.86
CA LEU A 171 16.70 -18.49 7.75
C LEU A 171 18.03 -19.10 7.35
N LYS A 172 19.11 -18.31 7.26
CA LYS A 172 20.46 -18.82 7.01
C LYS A 172 20.84 -19.85 8.07
N ARG A 173 20.63 -19.55 9.35
CA ARG A 173 20.90 -20.51 10.43
C ARG A 173 20.12 -21.81 10.29
N VAL A 174 18.83 -21.75 9.91
CA VAL A 174 18.03 -22.97 9.66
C VAL A 174 18.60 -23.74 8.47
N MET A 175 18.97 -23.06 7.40
CA MET A 175 19.56 -23.65 6.21
C MET A 175 20.91 -24.31 6.51
N ASP A 176 21.80 -23.65 7.25
CA ASP A 176 23.09 -24.20 7.69
C ASP A 176 22.89 -25.47 8.54
N ILE A 177 21.87 -25.50 9.42
CA ILE A 177 21.55 -26.69 10.22
C ILE A 177 21.05 -27.84 9.33
N ILE A 178 20.23 -27.55 8.32
CA ILE A 178 19.74 -28.56 7.37
C ILE A 178 20.91 -29.10 6.54
N GLN A 179 21.80 -28.23 6.04
CA GLN A 179 22.99 -28.62 5.30
C GLN A 179 23.90 -29.53 6.14
N LEU A 180 24.15 -29.16 7.40
CA LEU A 180 24.95 -29.97 8.32
C LEU A 180 24.31 -31.35 8.59
N SER A 181 22.97 -31.44 8.60
CA SER A 181 22.24 -32.69 8.81
C SER A 181 22.24 -33.61 7.59
N GLU A 182 22.10 -33.05 6.39
CA GLU A 182 21.95 -33.82 5.14
C GLU A 182 23.31 -34.10 4.47
N PHE A 183 24.20 -33.09 4.42
CA PHE A 183 25.47 -33.15 3.70
C PHE A 183 26.68 -33.35 4.63
N GLY A 184 26.54 -33.07 5.92
CA GLY A 184 27.63 -33.20 6.90
C GLY A 184 28.67 -32.07 6.87
N ASP A 185 28.54 -31.13 5.93
CA ASP A 185 29.35 -29.91 5.82
C ASP A 185 28.46 -28.73 5.38
N ILE A 186 28.94 -27.50 5.56
CA ILE A 186 28.24 -26.27 5.14
C ILE A 186 28.90 -25.78 3.84
N ASP A 187 28.12 -25.68 2.77
CA ASP A 187 28.57 -25.15 1.48
C ASP A 187 28.17 -23.67 1.35
N ASP A 188 29.16 -22.78 1.37
CA ASP A 188 28.97 -21.33 1.21
C ASP A 188 28.39 -20.94 -0.15
N GLY A 189 28.43 -21.82 -1.15
CA GLY A 189 27.82 -21.62 -2.46
C GLY A 189 26.29 -21.73 -2.48
N ILE A 190 25.69 -22.37 -1.46
CA ILE A 190 24.24 -22.55 -1.39
C ILE A 190 23.63 -21.43 -0.54
N THR A 191 23.15 -20.38 -1.22
CA THR A 191 22.47 -19.24 -0.61
C THR A 191 21.00 -19.18 -1.00
N PHE A 192 20.25 -18.28 -0.36
CA PHE A 192 18.89 -17.94 -0.75
C PHE A 192 18.79 -16.42 -0.93
N ASP A 193 17.98 -16.01 -1.89
CA ASP A 193 17.57 -14.63 -2.09
C ASP A 193 16.06 -14.54 -2.00
N PHE A 194 15.57 -13.40 -1.53
CA PHE A 194 14.13 -13.14 -1.50
C PHE A 194 13.67 -12.69 -2.87
N GLU A 195 12.58 -13.30 -3.35
CA GLU A 195 11.95 -12.92 -4.61
C GLU A 195 11.52 -11.43 -4.56
N PRO A 196 11.89 -10.61 -5.56
CA PRO A 196 11.39 -9.26 -5.67
C PRO A 196 9.86 -9.23 -5.73
N LEU A 197 9.25 -8.39 -4.88
CA LEU A 197 7.80 -8.19 -4.85
C LEU A 197 7.30 -7.31 -6.00
N TYR A 198 8.20 -6.56 -6.63
CA TYR A 198 7.89 -5.75 -7.79
C TYR A 198 8.22 -6.51 -9.07
N GLU A 199 7.19 -6.97 -9.77
CA GLU A 199 7.34 -7.43 -11.14
C GLU A 199 7.11 -6.25 -12.09
N MET A 200 8.12 -5.95 -12.90
CA MET A 200 8.00 -4.96 -13.95
C MET A 200 6.90 -5.38 -14.93
N SER A 201 6.05 -4.43 -15.33
CA SER A 201 5.05 -4.72 -16.35
C SER A 201 5.73 -5.07 -17.69
N ALA A 202 5.05 -5.82 -18.55
CA ALA A 202 5.56 -6.14 -19.88
C ALA A 202 5.95 -4.89 -20.69
N LYS A 203 5.26 -3.76 -20.45
CA LYS A 203 5.55 -2.47 -21.07
C LYS A 203 6.85 -1.86 -20.55
N GLU A 204 7.06 -1.84 -19.23
CA GLU A 204 8.31 -1.31 -18.65
C GLU A 204 9.52 -2.15 -19.05
N ARG A 205 9.38 -3.48 -19.12
CA ARG A 205 10.43 -4.36 -19.66
C ARG A 205 10.75 -4.05 -21.12
N ALA A 206 9.73 -3.80 -21.94
CA ALA A 206 9.94 -3.42 -23.34
C ALA A 206 10.62 -2.04 -23.47
N GLU A 207 10.31 -1.10 -22.58
CA GLU A 207 10.96 0.22 -22.52
C GLU A 207 12.43 0.10 -22.11
N ILE A 208 12.77 -0.70 -21.09
CA ILE A 208 14.16 -0.98 -20.72
C ILE A 208 14.92 -1.59 -21.89
N ARG A 209 14.37 -2.62 -22.53
CA ARG A 209 15.02 -3.25 -23.69
C ARG A 209 15.25 -2.28 -24.83
N LYS A 210 14.34 -1.32 -25.05
CA LYS A 210 14.53 -0.27 -26.03
C LYS A 210 15.70 0.65 -25.64
N VAL A 211 15.76 1.08 -24.39
CA VAL A 211 16.86 1.91 -23.86
C VAL A 211 18.19 1.18 -23.93
N ASP A 212 18.22 -0.11 -23.62
CA ASP A 212 19.41 -0.95 -23.75
C ASP A 212 19.85 -1.08 -25.20
N ALA A 213 18.91 -1.32 -26.13
CA ALA A 213 19.20 -1.37 -27.56
C ALA A 213 19.72 -0.03 -28.10
N ASP A 214 19.14 1.10 -27.66
CA ASP A 214 19.61 2.44 -28.01
C ASP A 214 21.03 2.68 -27.45
N THR A 215 21.30 2.20 -26.24
CA THR A 215 22.62 2.28 -25.58
C THR A 215 23.66 1.44 -26.34
N ASP A 216 23.31 0.21 -26.72
CA ASP A 216 24.17 -0.70 -27.47
C ASP A 216 24.44 -0.15 -28.89
N ALA A 217 23.44 0.47 -29.53
CA ALA A 217 23.63 1.17 -30.82
C ALA A 217 24.61 2.35 -30.70
N VAL A 218 24.59 3.08 -29.58
CA VAL A 218 25.56 4.14 -29.30
C VAL A 218 26.96 3.57 -29.09
N TYR A 219 27.12 2.48 -28.35
CA TYR A 219 28.43 1.86 -28.13
C TYR A 219 29.03 1.28 -29.41
N VAL A 220 28.21 0.67 -30.26
CA VAL A 220 28.63 0.18 -31.59
C VAL A 220 28.98 1.36 -32.51
N GLY A 221 28.15 2.39 -32.55
CA GLY A 221 28.43 3.61 -33.32
C GLY A 221 29.70 4.35 -32.86
N ALA A 222 30.00 4.32 -31.56
CA ALA A 222 31.22 4.85 -30.98
C ALA A 222 32.43 3.91 -31.11
N SER A 223 32.26 2.73 -31.72
CA SER A 223 33.30 1.69 -31.86
C SER A 223 33.91 1.23 -30.52
N VAL A 224 33.14 1.33 -29.44
CA VAL A 224 33.54 0.84 -28.10
C VAL A 224 33.22 -0.66 -27.96
N LEU A 225 32.12 -1.10 -28.58
CA LEU A 225 31.71 -2.50 -28.66
C LEU A 225 31.52 -2.89 -30.13
N SER A 226 31.81 -4.15 -30.45
CA SER A 226 31.49 -4.75 -31.74
C SER A 226 30.07 -5.32 -31.73
N GLY A 227 29.46 -5.46 -32.92
CA GLY A 227 28.14 -6.07 -33.05
C GLY A 227 28.08 -7.51 -32.52
N ASN A 228 29.20 -8.22 -32.53
CA ASN A 228 29.30 -9.60 -32.04
C ASN A 228 29.27 -9.66 -30.50
N GLU A 229 29.91 -8.72 -29.80
CA GLU A 229 29.86 -8.63 -28.33
C GLU A 229 28.45 -8.26 -27.83
N VAL A 230 27.73 -7.41 -28.57
CA VAL A 230 26.33 -7.10 -28.29
C VAL A 230 25.43 -8.32 -28.55
N ARG A 231 25.70 -9.10 -29.60
CA ARG A 231 24.97 -10.35 -29.89
C ARG A 231 25.17 -11.40 -28.79
N GLU A 232 26.39 -11.55 -28.29
CA GLU A 232 26.71 -12.45 -27.17
C GLU A 232 25.99 -12.04 -25.88
N LYS A 233 26.00 -10.74 -25.56
CA LYS A 233 25.23 -10.18 -24.43
C LYS A 233 23.73 -10.48 -24.54
N ILE A 234 23.14 -10.26 -25.71
CA ILE A 234 21.70 -10.49 -25.95
C ILE A 234 21.33 -11.98 -25.91
N ALA A 235 22.22 -12.87 -26.35
CA ALA A 235 22.02 -14.32 -26.32
C ALA A 235 22.17 -14.91 -24.91
N GLY A 236 23.05 -14.32 -24.09
CA GLY A 236 23.30 -14.72 -22.71
C GLY A 236 22.25 -14.24 -21.70
N ASP A 237 21.45 -13.23 -22.05
CA ASP A 237 20.40 -12.68 -21.18
C ASP A 237 19.17 -13.63 -21.10
N PRO A 238 18.82 -14.17 -19.91
CA PRO A 238 17.64 -15.03 -19.73
C PRO A 238 16.31 -14.35 -20.05
N ASP A 239 16.24 -13.02 -19.92
CA ASP A 239 15.03 -12.24 -20.19
C ASP A 239 14.95 -11.75 -21.64
N SER A 240 15.93 -12.09 -22.48
CA SER A 240 15.94 -11.73 -23.89
C SER A 240 15.05 -12.67 -24.71
N PRO A 241 14.26 -12.15 -25.68
CA PRO A 241 13.57 -12.99 -26.66
C PRO A 241 14.52 -13.87 -27.49
N TYR A 242 15.81 -13.53 -27.53
CA TYR A 242 16.86 -14.26 -28.23
C TYR A 242 17.77 -15.05 -27.28
N HIS A 243 17.29 -15.34 -26.07
CA HIS A 243 18.01 -16.19 -25.13
C HIS A 243 18.37 -17.53 -25.78
N SER A 244 19.62 -17.97 -25.64
CA SER A 244 20.16 -19.18 -26.29
C SER A 244 20.25 -19.13 -27.82
N LEU A 245 20.32 -17.95 -28.43
CA LEU A 245 20.67 -17.83 -29.85
C LEU A 245 22.03 -18.50 -30.09
N ASP A 246 22.13 -19.35 -31.11
CA ASP A 246 23.42 -19.92 -31.51
C ASP A 246 24.33 -18.80 -32.02
N LEU A 247 25.50 -18.70 -31.39
CA LEU A 247 26.50 -17.67 -31.63
C LEU A 247 27.59 -18.15 -32.61
N ASN A 248 27.56 -19.41 -33.05
CA ASN A 248 28.44 -19.86 -34.11
C ASN A 248 28.09 -19.14 -35.41
N ASP A 249 29.10 -18.57 -36.08
CA ASP A 249 28.95 -17.85 -37.35
C ASP A 249 28.70 -18.77 -38.56
N ASP A 250 28.62 -20.08 -38.35
CA ASP A 250 28.27 -21.07 -39.38
C ASP A 250 26.74 -21.21 -39.48
N LEU A 251 26.07 -20.14 -39.91
CA LEU A 251 24.73 -20.28 -40.47
C LEU A 251 24.89 -20.84 -41.89
N GLU A 252 24.63 -22.14 -42.07
CA GLU A 252 24.34 -22.69 -43.39
C GLU A 252 23.03 -22.06 -43.88
N ILE A 253 23.16 -20.99 -44.67
CA ILE A 253 22.04 -20.48 -45.47
C ILE A 253 21.80 -21.56 -46.52
N GLU A 254 20.73 -22.33 -46.36
CA GLU A 254 20.22 -23.20 -47.40
C GLU A 254 19.69 -22.28 -48.51
N ASP A 255 20.57 -21.99 -49.48
CA ASP A 255 20.30 -21.24 -50.70
C ASP A 255 19.31 -22.04 -51.58
N ASP A 256 18.03 -22.07 -51.18
CA ASP A 256 16.95 -22.55 -52.04
C ASP A 256 16.60 -21.43 -53.04
N TYR A 257 17.57 -21.14 -53.92
CA TYR A 257 17.30 -20.46 -55.18
C TYR A 257 16.78 -21.52 -56.15
N ASP A 258 15.46 -21.65 -56.25
CA ASP A 258 14.85 -22.25 -57.43
C ASP A 258 15.31 -21.44 -58.66
N GLU A 259 16.32 -21.93 -59.37
CA GLU A 259 16.64 -21.49 -60.73
C GLU A 259 15.43 -21.81 -61.61
N GLU A 260 14.56 -20.82 -61.83
CA GLU A 260 13.59 -20.86 -62.91
C GLU A 260 14.35 -20.94 -64.24
N GLU A 261 14.42 -22.14 -64.83
CA GLU A 261 14.90 -22.37 -66.19
C GLU A 261 14.18 -21.43 -67.18
N GLU A 262 14.93 -20.46 -67.73
CA GLU A 262 14.57 -19.76 -68.96
C GLU A 262 14.45 -20.77 -70.11
N THR A 263 13.24 -21.24 -70.40
CA THR A 263 12.94 -21.82 -71.71
C THR A 263 12.52 -20.70 -72.67
N ASP A 264 13.45 -20.26 -73.51
CA ASP A 264 13.22 -19.42 -74.70
C ASP A 264 12.59 -20.27 -75.82
N PRO A 265 11.38 -19.95 -76.33
CA PRO A 265 10.85 -20.60 -77.50
C PRO A 265 10.60 -19.58 -78.61
N ASP A 266 11.57 -19.38 -79.50
CA ASP A 266 11.26 -18.99 -80.86
C ASP A 266 12.21 -19.59 -81.92
N ASP A 267 11.55 -20.26 -82.87
CA ASP A 267 11.98 -20.57 -84.24
C ASP A 267 12.87 -21.81 -84.49
N LYS A 268 12.25 -22.92 -84.91
CA LYS A 268 12.21 -23.26 -86.35
C LYS A 268 11.38 -24.50 -86.70
N GLY A 269 10.54 -24.31 -87.71
CA GLY A 269 10.59 -25.16 -88.91
C GLY A 269 9.62 -26.34 -88.93
N GLY A 270 8.45 -26.11 -89.52
CA GLY A 270 7.62 -27.18 -90.04
C GLY A 270 8.22 -27.88 -91.25
N SER A 271 7.61 -29.04 -91.53
CA SER A 271 7.54 -29.76 -92.81
C SER A 271 8.38 -31.03 -92.92
N SER A 272 7.61 -32.10 -93.19
CA SER A 272 7.91 -33.36 -93.90
C SER A 272 8.53 -34.50 -93.10
#